data_AF-A0A6N8HTX0-F1
#
_entry.id   AF-A0A6N8HTX0-F1
#
_cell.length_a   1.000
_cell.length_b   1.000
_cell.length_c   1.000
_cell.angle_alpha   90.00
_cell.angle_beta   90.00
_cell.angle_gamma   90.00
#
_symmetry.space_group_name_H-M   'P 1'
#
loop_
_entity.id
_entity.type
_entity.pdbx_description
1 polymer ?
#
loop_
_entity_poly.entity_id
_entity_poly.type
_entity_poly.pdbx_seq_one_letter_code
_entity_poly.pdbx_strand_id
1 'polypeptide(L)' 'MTLKKRLILAAGIIIMTIFLVPVHSNHPVKAFSNQVIQHGAVGDDVIELQARLQYLGFYNGKIDGVFGWGHTGL' A
#
# COMPACT_ATOMS: atom_id res chain seq x y z
N MET A 1 -48.34 13.77 -10.31
CA MET A 1 -47.49 13.23 -9.23
C MET A 1 -47.21 14.36 -8.23
N THR A 2 -47.68 14.23 -6.99
CA THR A 2 -47.65 15.33 -6.00
C THR A 2 -46.21 15.67 -5.57
N LEU A 3 -45.92 16.94 -5.28
CA LEU A 3 -44.58 17.45 -4.92
C LEU A 3 -43.92 16.63 -3.80
N LYS A 4 -44.71 16.18 -2.84
CA LYS A 4 -44.29 15.32 -1.72
C LYS A 4 -43.65 13.99 -2.19
N LYS A 5 -44.19 13.37 -3.25
CA LYS A 5 -43.64 12.12 -3.82
C LYS A 5 -42.29 12.34 -4.51
N ARG A 6 -42.09 13.51 -5.13
CA ARG A 6 -40.81 13.86 -5.77
C ARG A 6 -39.70 14.07 -4.72
N LEU A 7 -40.04 14.68 -3.58
CA LEU A 7 -39.12 14.88 -2.46
C LEU A 7 -38.68 13.54 -1.83
N ILE A 8 -39.62 12.61 -1.65
CA ILE A 8 -39.30 11.28 -1.10
C ILE A 8 -38.34 10.51 -2.03
N LEU A 9 -38.58 10.55 -3.34
CA LEU A 9 -37.70 9.90 -4.32
C LEU A 9 -36.31 10.54 -4.37
N ALA A 10 -36.23 11.87 -4.32
CA ALA A 10 -34.94 12.57 -4.29
C ALA A 10 -34.13 12.22 -3.03
N ALA A 11 -34.77 12.14 -1.86
CA ALA A 11 -34.11 11.74 -0.63
C ALA A 11 -33.57 10.30 -0.70
N GLY A 12 -34.33 9.36 -1.27
CA GLY A 12 -33.88 7.98 -1.46
C GLY A 12 -32.64 7.86 -2.35
N ILE A 13 -32.60 8.62 -3.45
CA ILE A 13 -31.44 8.65 -4.35
C ILE A 13 -30.20 9.20 -3.63
N ILE A 14 -30.35 10.28 -2.87
CA ILE A 14 -29.24 10.89 -2.11
C ILE A 14 -28.68 9.89 -1.09
N ILE A 15 -29.53 9.22 -0.33
CA ILE A 15 -29.11 8.20 0.65
C ILE A 15 -28.36 7.06 -0.06
N MET A 16 -28.88 6.57 -1.19
CA MET A 16 -28.23 5.51 -1.96
C MET A 16 -26.85 5.93 -2.50
N THR A 17 -26.70 7.18 -2.94
CA THR A 17 -25.39 7.68 -3.38
C THR A 17 -24.37 7.77 -2.25
N ILE A 18 -24.79 8.11 -1.02
CA ILE A 18 -23.90 8.21 0.14
C ILE A 18 -23.31 6.84 0.51
N PHE A 19 -24.11 5.77 0.42
CA PHE A 19 -23.65 4.40 0.69
C PHE A 19 -22.73 3.81 -0.40
N LEU A 20 -22.78 4.34 -1.62
CA LEU A 20 -21.94 3.91 -2.75
C LEU A 20 -20.56 4.58 -2.78
N VAL A 21 -20.32 5.61 -1.96
CA VAL A 21 -18.98 6.23 -1.88
C VAL A 21 -18.09 5.37 -0.98
N PRO A 22 -17.03 4.75 -1.51
CA PRO A 22 -16.05 4.08 -0.67
C PRO A 22 -15.41 5.14 0.23
N VAL A 23 -15.66 5.04 1.54
CA VAL A 23 -14.97 5.80 2.58
C VAL A 23 -13.50 5.40 2.52
N HIS A 24 -12.73 6.12 1.70
CA HIS A 24 -11.29 5.97 1.64
C HIS A 24 -10.71 6.60 2.90
N SER A 25 -10.63 5.79 3.95
CA SER A 25 -9.80 6.10 5.09
C SER A 25 -8.36 6.11 4.60
N ASN A 26 -7.81 7.30 4.36
CA ASN A 26 -6.38 7.49 4.14
C ASN A 26 -5.66 7.17 5.45
N HIS A 27 -5.56 5.89 5.79
CA HIS A 27 -4.69 5.45 6.87
C HIS A 27 -3.27 5.74 6.39
N PRO A 28 -2.53 6.65 7.05
CA PRO A 28 -1.13 6.83 6.73
C PRO A 28 -0.43 5.52 7.09
N VAL A 29 -0.16 4.71 6.07
CA VAL A 29 0.68 3.53 6.20
C VAL A 29 2.06 4.08 6.51
N LYS A 30 2.51 3.94 7.77
CA LYS A 30 3.93 4.13 8.12
C LYS A 30 4.71 2.98 7.48
N ALA A 31 4.86 3.06 6.15
CA ALA A 31 5.63 2.07 5.41
C ALA A 31 7.12 2.20 5.70
N PHE A 32 7.61 3.39 6.06
CA PHE A 32 8.99 3.60 6.44
C PHE A 32 9.10 4.71 7.50
N SER A 33 9.87 4.45 8.55
CA SER A 33 10.38 5.53 9.42
C SER A 33 11.14 6.52 8.55
N ASN A 34 11.17 7.80 8.92
CA ASN A 34 11.92 8.86 8.23
C ASN A 34 13.47 8.66 8.33
N GLN A 35 13.90 7.42 8.57
CA GLN A 35 15.26 6.97 8.70
C GLN A 35 15.83 6.78 7.31
N VAL A 36 16.85 7.58 7.00
CA VAL A 36 17.62 7.51 5.76
C VAL A 36 18.13 6.07 5.61
N ILE A 37 17.61 5.32 4.62
CA ILE A 37 18.17 4.03 4.22
C ILE A 37 19.52 4.33 3.56
N GLN A 38 20.57 4.31 4.38
CA GLN A 38 21.96 4.39 3.93
C GLN A 38 22.39 3.00 3.40
N HIS A 39 23.39 2.97 2.52
CA HIS A 39 24.01 1.72 2.07
C HIS A 39 24.39 0.86 3.28
N GLY A 40 23.94 -0.40 3.29
CA GLY A 40 24.11 -1.31 4.42
C GLY A 40 22.95 -1.35 5.42
N ALA A 41 21.79 -0.80 5.08
CA ALA A 41 20.56 -1.10 5.83
C ALA A 41 20.27 -2.60 5.76
N VAL A 42 20.28 -3.23 6.94
CA VAL A 42 19.90 -4.63 7.16
C VAL A 42 18.59 -4.61 7.93
N GLY A 43 17.59 -5.36 7.47
CA GLY A 43 16.30 -5.38 8.15
C GLY A 43 15.26 -6.25 7.46
N ASP A 44 14.21 -6.57 8.21
CA ASP A 44 13.10 -7.41 7.74
C ASP A 44 12.42 -6.86 6.47
N ASP A 45 12.42 -5.54 6.28
CA ASP A 45 11.87 -4.89 5.09
C ASP A 45 12.64 -5.25 3.81
N VAL A 46 13.96 -5.44 3.91
CA VAL A 46 14.81 -5.85 2.77
C VAL A 46 14.57 -7.32 2.44
N ILE A 47 14.36 -8.16 3.45
CA ILE A 47 14.00 -9.57 3.30
C ILE A 47 12.67 -9.69 2.53
N GLU A 48 11.66 -8.91 2.94
CA GLU A 48 10.33 -8.92 2.30
C GLU A 48 10.40 -8.46 0.84
N LEU A 49 11.17 -7.41 0.55
CA LEU A 49 11.38 -6.93 -0.82
C LEU A 49 12.11 -7.97 -1.68
N GLN A 50 13.22 -8.53 -1.19
CA GLN A 50 13.98 -9.57 -1.90
C GLN A 50 13.12 -10.81 -2.15
N ALA A 51 12.30 -11.22 -1.18
CA ALA A 51 11.38 -12.37 -1.31
C ALA A 51 10.33 -12.15 -2.40
N ARG A 52 9.71 -10.96 -2.45
CA ARG A 52 8.72 -10.62 -3.49
C ARG A 52 9.35 -10.56 -4.88
N LEU A 53 10.54 -10.00 -4.99
CA LEU A 53 11.25 -9.96 -6.28
C LEU A 53 11.65 -11.36 -6.75
N GLN A 54 12.01 -12.28 -5.83
CA GLN A 54 12.25 -13.68 -6.15
C GLN A 54 10.99 -14.38 -6.63
N TYR A 55 9.88 -14.20 -5.92
CA TYR A 55 8.58 -14.74 -6.32
C TYR A 55 8.16 -14.29 -7.72
N LEU A 56 8.44 -13.04 -8.06
CA LEU A 56 8.15 -12.47 -9.38
C LEU A 56 9.21 -12.83 -10.46
N GLY A 57 10.27 -13.54 -10.10
CA GLY A 57 11.36 -13.94 -11.02
C GLY A 57 12.36 -12.85 -11.37
N PHE A 58 12.31 -11.69 -10.71
CA PHE A 58 13.22 -10.56 -10.94
C PHE A 58 14.49 -10.61 -10.08
N TYR A 59 14.54 -11.47 -9.07
CA TYR A 59 15.70 -11.65 -8.19
C TYR A 59 16.08 -13.12 -8.09
N ASN A 60 17.36 -13.44 -8.26
CA ASN A 60 17.90 -14.80 -8.19
C ASN A 60 18.97 -14.97 -7.10
N GLY A 61 19.30 -13.90 -6.37
CA GLY A 61 20.24 -13.93 -5.25
C GLY A 61 19.62 -14.53 -4.00
N LYS A 62 20.42 -14.92 -3.01
CA LYS A 62 19.91 -15.39 -1.71
C LYS A 62 19.22 -14.24 -0.98
N ILE A 63 18.09 -14.52 -0.34
CA ILE A 63 17.45 -13.55 0.59
C ILE A 63 18.34 -13.48 1.82
N ASP A 64 19.12 -12.42 1.93
CA ASP A 64 20.03 -12.16 3.05
C ASP A 64 19.61 -10.93 3.86
N GLY A 65 18.60 -10.19 3.41
CA GLY A 65 18.13 -8.98 4.08
C GLY A 65 19.13 -7.83 4.02
N VAL A 66 20.14 -7.92 3.15
CA VAL A 66 21.19 -6.91 3.01
C VAL A 66 21.05 -6.23 1.65
N PHE A 67 20.72 -4.94 1.67
CA PHE A 67 20.61 -4.16 0.44
C PHE A 67 21.97 -3.55 0.06
N GLY A 68 22.57 -4.05 -1.02
CA GLY A 68 23.67 -3.38 -1.73
C GLY A 68 25.10 -3.75 -1.33
N TRP A 69 25.33 -4.72 -0.45
CA TRP A 69 26.68 -5.28 -0.27
C TRP A 69 26.93 -6.33 -1.34
N GLY A 70 27.39 -5.89 -2.51
CA GLY A 70 28.29 -6.73 -3.28
C GLY A 70 29.43 -7.12 -2.34
N HIS A 71 29.62 -8.41 -2.11
CA HIS A 71 30.68 -8.95 -1.28
C HIS A 71 32.04 -8.70 -1.97
N THR A 72 32.50 -7.45 -2.02
CA THR A 72 33.84 -7.09 -2.49
C THR A 72 34.72 -6.84 -1.29
N GLY A 73 35.10 -7.95 -0.65
CA GLY A 73 36.32 -8.05 0.14
C GLY A 73 37.36 -8.81 -0.68
N LEU A 74 37.96 -8.12 -1.66
CA LEU A 74 39.25 -8.45 -2.27
C LEU A 74 40.04 -7.14 -2.41
#